data_AF-A0A7V9ER59-F1
#
_entry.id   AF-A0A7V9ER59-F1
#
_cell.length_a   1.000
_cell.length_b   1.000
_cell.length_c   1.000
_cell.angle_alpha   90.00
_cell.angle_beta   90.00
_cell.angle_gamma   90.00
#
_symmetry.space_group_name_H-M   'P 1'
#
loop_
_entity.id
_entity.type
_entity.pdbx_description
1 polymer ?
#
loop_
_entity_poly.entity_id
_entity_poly.type
_entity_poly.pdbx_seq_one_letter_code
_entity_poly.pdbx_strand_id
1 'polypeptide(L)'
;MPGRYIREGILTSERVDELSCGGEIFFRRLMSVADDYGRYDRNLSLLRAHLFPLKIDSVTAAEIQTWLEECEAAHLIESFTDASGKAAVEILHFEQRKRAPSKYPRDNDARQASDIERTDDGQMHSSTRPRPSTRPNARTSTENGEDEADADNPIIAGVSLRDAVESRIQTNRSGEFVFDRSDLIGSVKSFVDTGEWQRNAGMWRKRAKFDKAALANALEDFAARTPDERSKIKDRARWLTHRFGQCKKELP
;
A
#
# COMPACT_ATOMS: atom_id res chain seq x y z
N MET A 1 23.19 -0.64 8.66
CA MET A 1 21.78 -0.19 8.72
C MET A 1 21.53 0.75 7.56
N PRO A 2 20.39 0.66 6.85
CA PRO A 2 20.06 1.62 5.80
C PRO A 2 19.96 3.03 6.43
N GLY A 3 20.50 4.03 5.73
CA GLY A 3 20.61 5.40 6.24
C GLY A 3 19.24 6.02 6.54
N ARG A 4 19.08 6.60 7.73
CA ARG A 4 17.93 7.43 8.08
C ARG A 4 18.25 8.87 7.64
N TYR A 5 17.58 9.34 6.61
CA TYR A 5 17.75 10.70 6.11
C TYR A 5 16.90 11.66 6.96
N ILE A 6 17.56 12.62 7.61
CA ILE A 6 16.89 13.75 8.25
C ILE A 6 16.39 14.67 7.11
N ARG A 7 15.11 15.05 7.14
CA ARG A 7 14.52 15.93 6.12
C ARG A 7 15.12 17.34 6.20
N GLU A 8 15.32 17.99 5.05
CA GLU A 8 15.82 19.39 4.99
C GLU A 8 14.89 20.39 5.67
N GLY A 9 13.58 20.12 5.70
CA GLY A 9 12.57 20.99 6.31
C GLY A 9 12.75 21.23 7.82
N ILE A 10 13.65 20.50 8.49
CA ILE A 10 14.01 20.78 9.88
C ILE A 10 14.67 22.15 10.05
N LEU A 11 15.40 22.63 9.03
CA LEU A 11 16.12 23.90 9.08
C LEU A 11 15.20 25.12 8.98
N THR A 12 14.00 24.94 8.44
CA THR A 12 13.00 26.01 8.23
C THR A 12 11.82 25.87 9.19
N SER A 13 11.90 24.99 10.19
CA SER A 13 10.80 24.69 11.09
C SER A 13 10.78 25.67 12.26
N GLU A 14 9.80 26.56 12.30
CA GLU A 14 9.58 27.52 13.41
C GLU A 14 9.51 26.82 14.77
N ARG A 15 8.80 25.68 14.85
CA ARG A 15 8.72 24.87 16.08
C ARG A 15 10.08 24.34 16.57
N VAL A 16 11.04 24.15 15.67
CA VAL A 16 12.39 23.68 16.04
C VAL A 16 13.26 24.86 16.48
N ASP A 17 13.04 26.04 15.88
CA ASP A 17 13.70 27.29 16.26
C ASP A 17 13.32 27.75 17.68
N GLU A 18 12.13 27.37 18.17
CA GLU A 18 11.68 27.62 19.55
C GLU A 18 12.45 26.83 20.62
N LEU A 19 13.20 25.78 20.23
CA LEU A 19 13.92 24.93 21.19
C LEU A 19 15.22 25.57 21.67
N SER A 20 15.65 25.20 22.88
CA SER A 20 17.02 25.49 23.30
C SER A 20 18.03 24.74 22.42
N CYS A 21 19.27 25.23 22.34
CA CYS A 21 20.34 24.55 21.60
C CYS A 21 20.53 23.08 22.05
N GLY A 22 20.33 22.80 23.35
CA GLY A 22 20.32 21.44 23.89
C GLY A 22 19.09 20.64 23.43
N GLY A 23 17.91 21.24 23.46
CA GLY A 23 16.65 20.67 22.98
C GLY A 23 16.68 20.30 21.50
N GLU A 24 17.25 21.16 20.66
CA GLU A 24 17.41 20.88 19.23
C GLU A 24 18.34 19.67 18.99
N ILE A 25 19.47 19.60 19.71
CA ILE A 25 20.40 18.46 19.64
C ILE A 25 19.70 17.17 20.11
N PHE A 26 18.95 17.25 21.20
CA PHE A 26 18.15 16.15 21.73
C PHE A 26 17.15 15.65 20.67
N PHE A 27 16.38 16.55 20.06
CA PHE A 27 15.40 16.23 19.04
C PHE A 27 16.03 15.59 17.79
N ARG A 28 17.14 16.15 17.30
CA ARG A 28 17.92 15.58 16.16
C ARG A 28 18.43 14.18 16.44
N ARG A 29 18.92 13.92 17.66
CA ARG A 29 19.35 12.58 18.08
C ARG A 29 18.17 11.64 18.22
N LEU A 30 17.03 12.12 18.73
CA LEU A 30 15.81 11.32 18.88
C LEU A 30 15.29 10.82 17.54
N MET A 31 15.23 11.67 16.51
CA MET A 31 14.87 11.26 15.14
C MET A 31 15.77 10.17 14.56
N SER A 32 17.02 10.05 15.04
CA SER A 32 17.95 9.03 14.56
C SER A 32 17.71 7.66 15.19
N VAL A 33 17.18 7.62 16.42
CA VAL A 33 16.96 6.36 17.18
C VAL A 33 15.52 5.88 17.19
N ALA A 34 14.55 6.79 16.99
CA ALA A 34 13.13 6.48 16.90
C ALA A 34 12.85 5.42 15.84
N ASP A 35 11.78 4.64 15.97
CA ASP A 35 11.40 3.66 14.94
C ASP A 35 10.81 4.32 13.67
N ASP A 36 10.37 3.53 12.69
CA ASP A 36 9.82 4.08 11.44
C ASP A 36 8.49 4.84 11.65
N TYR A 37 7.85 4.67 12.81
CA TYR A 37 6.67 5.42 13.24
C TYR A 37 7.05 6.67 14.02
N GLY A 38 8.35 6.93 14.22
CA GLY A 38 8.83 8.07 15.00
C GLY A 38 8.70 7.83 16.50
N ARG A 39 8.63 6.57 16.95
CA ARG A 39 8.35 6.24 18.35
C ARG A 39 9.56 5.69 19.09
N TYR A 40 9.61 6.01 20.38
CA TYR A 40 10.68 5.59 21.27
C TYR A 40 10.20 5.47 22.74
N ASP A 41 11.01 4.84 23.59
CA ASP A 41 10.73 4.73 25.02
C ASP A 41 10.86 6.11 25.71
N ARG A 42 9.92 6.45 26.61
CA ARG A 42 9.98 7.71 27.39
C ARG A 42 10.96 7.64 28.57
N ASN A 43 11.50 6.47 28.89
CA ASN A 43 12.40 6.32 30.03
C ASN A 43 13.64 7.22 29.89
N LEU A 44 13.77 8.21 30.79
CA LEU A 44 14.85 9.21 30.78
C LEU A 44 16.24 8.57 30.82
N SER A 45 16.42 7.45 31.52
CA SER A 45 17.71 6.75 31.59
C SER A 45 18.06 6.09 30.26
N LEU A 46 17.07 5.51 29.58
CA LEU A 46 17.27 4.93 28.25
C LEU A 46 17.49 6.00 27.20
N LEU A 47 16.70 7.08 27.21
CA LEU A 47 16.90 8.24 26.34
C LEU A 47 18.33 8.79 26.49
N ARG A 48 18.78 9.00 27.73
CA ARG A 48 20.14 9.47 28.00
C ARG A 48 21.21 8.52 27.45
N ALA A 49 21.10 7.23 27.75
CA ALA A 49 22.09 6.23 27.32
C ALA A 49 22.15 6.08 25.79
N HIS A 50 21.01 6.14 25.10
CA HIS A 50 20.94 5.94 23.66
C HIS A 50 21.22 7.21 22.85
N LEU A 51 20.76 8.36 23.33
CA LEU A 51 20.97 9.64 22.62
C LEU A 51 22.37 10.20 22.89
N PHE A 52 22.91 10.03 24.08
CA PHE A 52 24.18 10.61 24.52
C PHE A 52 25.17 9.57 25.07
N PRO A 53 25.46 8.47 24.35
CA PRO A 53 26.29 7.37 24.88
C PRO A 53 27.71 7.79 25.27
N LEU A 54 28.28 8.79 24.59
CA LEU A 54 29.62 9.31 24.87
C LEU A 54 29.62 10.54 25.80
N LYS A 55 28.44 11.02 26.20
CA LYS A 55 28.27 12.19 27.07
C LYS A 55 27.45 11.85 28.31
N ILE A 56 27.50 10.60 28.77
CA ILE A 56 26.75 10.12 29.93
C ILE A 56 27.14 10.91 31.19
N ASP A 57 28.40 11.31 31.33
CA ASP A 57 28.87 12.08 32.49
C ASP A 57 28.55 13.57 32.39
N SER A 58 28.32 14.07 31.16
CA SER A 58 28.04 15.49 30.92
C SER A 58 26.55 15.80 30.89
N VAL A 59 25.73 14.88 30.36
CA VAL A 59 24.29 15.06 30.22
C VAL A 59 23.58 14.36 31.36
N THR A 60 22.82 15.12 32.13
CA THR A 60 22.06 14.63 33.27
C THR A 60 20.66 14.19 32.85
N ALA A 61 20.00 13.35 33.68
CA ALA A 61 18.61 12.97 33.43
C ALA A 61 17.64 14.17 33.54
N ALA A 62 18.00 15.19 34.34
CA ALA A 62 17.21 16.41 34.48
C ALA A 62 17.22 17.24 33.19
N GLU A 63 18.37 17.40 32.54
CA GLU A 63 18.46 18.09 31.24
C GLU A 63 17.65 17.36 30.16
N ILE A 64 17.73 16.02 30.13
CA ILE A 64 16.91 15.21 29.21
C ILE A 64 15.42 15.45 29.45
N GLN A 65 15.01 15.52 30.72
CA GLN A 65 13.62 15.82 31.06
C GLN A 65 13.21 17.22 30.58
N THR A 66 14.03 18.24 30.81
CA THR A 66 13.76 19.60 30.35
C THR A 66 13.64 19.66 28.82
N TRP A 67 14.56 19.06 28.08
CA TRP A 67 14.49 19.03 26.61
C TRP A 67 13.30 18.23 26.09
N LEU A 68 12.89 17.17 26.80
CA LEU A 68 11.69 16.43 26.47
C LEU A 68 10.44 17.30 26.63
N GLU A 69 10.33 18.02 27.75
CA GLU A 69 9.22 18.94 28.03
C GLU A 69 9.20 20.12 27.04
N GLU A 70 10.35 20.66 26.66
CA GLU A 70 10.47 21.68 25.60
C GLU A 70 9.93 21.16 24.26
N CYS A 71 10.30 19.94 23.88
CA CYS A 71 9.82 19.33 22.64
C CYS A 71 8.31 19.02 22.68
N GLU A 72 7.77 18.64 23.84
CA GLU A 72 6.33 18.44 24.04
C GLU A 72 5.59 19.79 23.92
N ALA A 73 6.12 20.86 24.53
CA ALA A 73 5.55 22.19 24.47
C ALA A 73 5.55 22.78 23.05
N ALA A 74 6.62 22.54 22.28
CA ALA A 74 6.71 22.94 20.87
C ALA A 74 5.87 22.05 19.92
N HIS A 75 5.08 21.11 20.45
CA HIS A 75 4.30 20.14 19.67
C HIS A 75 5.12 19.40 18.61
N LEU A 76 6.38 19.07 18.93
CA LEU A 76 7.24 18.24 18.10
C LEU A 76 7.11 16.76 18.46
N ILE A 77 6.85 16.47 19.74
CA ILE A 77 6.63 15.12 20.25
C ILE A 77 5.36 15.06 21.10
N GLU A 78 4.78 13.87 21.20
CA GLU A 78 3.64 13.56 22.07
C GLU A 78 3.98 12.34 22.94
N SER A 79 3.69 12.43 24.24
CA SER A 79 3.82 11.30 25.15
C SER A 79 2.53 10.50 25.22
N PHE A 80 2.63 9.18 25.10
CA PHE A 80 1.49 8.27 25.16
C PHE A 80 1.85 7.00 25.94
N THR A 81 0.83 6.24 26.33
CA THR A 81 1.01 4.90 26.89
C THR A 81 0.84 3.89 25.76
N ASP A 82 1.84 3.04 25.57
CA ASP A 82 1.78 1.97 24.59
C ASP A 82 0.79 0.87 24.99
N ALA A 83 0.45 -0.02 24.06
CA ALA A 83 -0.46 -1.14 24.30
C ALA A 83 0.06 -2.14 25.37
N SER A 84 1.34 -2.04 25.74
CA SER A 84 1.96 -2.83 26.81
C SER A 84 1.96 -2.14 28.18
N GLY A 85 1.40 -0.94 28.28
CA GLY A 85 1.32 -0.14 29.50
C GLY A 85 2.58 0.68 29.81
N LYS A 86 3.52 0.80 28.88
CA LYS A 86 4.76 1.58 29.05
C LYS A 86 4.60 2.97 28.47
N ALA A 87 5.25 3.94 29.12
CA ALA A 87 5.31 5.30 28.62
C ALA A 87 6.25 5.37 27.40
N ALA A 88 5.73 5.84 26.28
CA ALA A 88 6.45 6.02 25.03
C ALA A 88 6.25 7.46 24.52
N VAL A 89 7.15 7.88 23.63
CA VAL A 89 7.11 9.17 22.93
C VAL A 89 6.94 8.92 21.44
N GLU A 90 6.15 9.77 20.79
CA GLU A 90 5.91 9.76 19.34
C GLU A 90 6.32 11.11 18.76
N ILE A 91 7.16 11.10 17.73
CA ILE A 91 7.50 12.31 16.95
C ILE A 91 6.32 12.62 16.02
N LEU A 92 5.76 13.81 16.18
CA LEU A 92 4.63 14.27 15.36
C LEU A 92 5.10 14.62 13.95
N HIS A 93 4.24 14.36 12.96
CA HIS A 93 4.53 14.60 11.54
C HIS A 93 5.84 13.95 11.03
N PHE A 94 6.27 12.85 11.65
CA PHE A 94 7.51 12.16 11.28
C PHE A 94 7.49 11.72 9.82
N GLU A 95 6.34 11.20 9.36
CA GLU A 95 6.04 10.80 7.97
C GLU A 95 7.20 10.07 7.27
N GLN A 96 8.05 9.37 8.02
CA GLN A 96 9.09 8.55 7.41
C GLN A 96 8.44 7.32 6.79
N ARG A 97 9.15 6.77 5.81
CA ARG A 97 8.72 5.56 5.13
C ARG A 97 8.65 4.40 6.15
N LYS A 98 7.45 3.86 6.35
CA LYS A 98 7.20 2.70 7.23
C LYS A 98 7.76 1.42 6.60
N ARG A 99 8.88 0.90 7.11
CA ARG A 99 9.55 -0.32 6.62
C ARG A 99 9.28 -1.53 7.51
N ALA A 100 9.10 -1.32 8.81
CA ALA A 100 8.83 -2.34 9.82
C ALA A 100 7.68 -1.92 10.76
N PRO A 101 6.97 -2.88 11.40
CA PRO A 101 5.99 -2.56 12.43
C PRO A 101 6.64 -1.82 13.61
N SER A 102 5.86 -0.92 14.24
CA SER A 102 6.30 -0.14 15.40
C SER A 102 6.76 -1.05 16.54
N LYS A 103 7.84 -0.65 17.22
CA LYS A 103 8.28 -1.31 18.47
C LYS A 103 7.43 -0.89 19.66
N TYR A 104 6.76 0.25 19.55
CA TYR A 104 5.91 0.87 20.57
C TYR A 104 4.50 1.08 20.00
N PRO A 105 3.68 0.02 19.93
CA PRO A 105 2.35 0.10 19.34
C PRO A 105 1.40 0.95 20.19
N ARG A 106 0.63 1.82 19.55
CA ARG A 106 -0.48 2.60 20.13
C ARG A 106 -1.77 1.82 19.82
N ASP A 107 -2.79 1.94 20.67
CA ASP A 107 -4.05 1.17 20.52
C ASP A 107 -4.72 1.34 19.14
N ASN A 108 -4.48 2.47 18.47
CA ASN A 108 -5.03 2.75 17.15
C ASN A 108 -4.27 2.08 15.98
N ASP A 109 -3.08 1.53 16.22
CA ASP A 109 -2.28 0.87 15.16
C ASP A 109 -2.87 -0.47 14.72
N ALA A 110 -3.67 -1.12 15.57
CA ALA A 110 -4.40 -2.34 15.21
C ALA A 110 -5.33 -2.13 13.99
N ARG A 111 -5.68 -0.87 13.67
CA ARG A 111 -6.49 -0.50 12.51
C ARG A 111 -5.67 -0.09 11.28
N GLN A 112 -4.36 0.08 11.38
CA GLN A 112 -3.48 0.63 10.32
C GLN A 112 -2.39 -0.33 9.83
N ALA A 113 -2.50 -1.64 10.08
CA ALA A 113 -1.54 -2.67 9.64
C ALA A 113 -1.38 -2.83 8.10
N SER A 114 -2.00 -1.97 7.27
CA SER A 114 -1.99 -2.07 5.80
C SER A 114 -0.98 -1.15 5.10
N ASP A 115 -0.21 -0.34 5.83
CA ASP A 115 0.63 0.73 5.25
C ASP A 115 2.16 0.47 5.33
N ILE A 116 2.59 -0.78 5.48
CA ILE A 116 4.02 -1.13 5.35
C ILE A 116 4.40 -1.11 3.87
N GLU A 117 4.86 0.04 3.37
CA GLU A 117 5.39 0.16 2.02
C GLU A 117 6.79 -0.47 1.92
N ARG A 118 6.84 -1.75 1.56
CA ARG A 118 8.07 -2.40 1.09
C ARG A 118 8.54 -1.70 -0.18
N THR A 119 9.67 -0.98 -0.14
CA THR A 119 10.51 -0.87 -1.33
C THR A 119 11.69 -1.80 -1.19
N ASP A 120 11.94 -2.45 -2.30
CA ASP A 120 13.24 -2.86 -2.77
C ASP A 120 14.20 -1.65 -2.72
N ASP A 121 14.98 -1.56 -1.63
CA ASP A 121 16.22 -0.78 -1.64
C ASP A 121 17.11 -1.53 -2.64
N GLY A 122 17.18 -1.04 -3.90
CA GLY A 122 17.78 -1.72 -5.05
C GLY A 122 19.18 -2.28 -4.82
N GLN A 123 19.25 -3.45 -4.19
CA GLN A 123 20.43 -4.27 -4.11
C GLN A 123 20.47 -5.09 -5.40
N MET A 124 21.46 -4.82 -6.25
CA MET A 124 21.79 -5.68 -7.37
C MET A 124 22.15 -7.07 -6.85
N HIS A 125 21.17 -7.97 -6.78
CA HIS A 125 21.43 -9.39 -6.62
C HIS A 125 21.78 -9.95 -8.00
N SER A 126 23.06 -10.25 -8.21
CA SER A 126 23.54 -11.00 -9.37
C SER A 126 22.69 -12.25 -9.54
N SER A 127 21.94 -12.30 -10.64
CA SER A 127 21.03 -13.40 -10.96
C SER A 127 21.81 -14.67 -11.27
N THR A 128 22.21 -15.43 -10.24
CA THR A 128 22.58 -16.83 -10.44
C THR A 128 21.31 -17.65 -10.34
N ARG A 129 20.73 -17.90 -11.52
CA ARG A 129 19.50 -18.67 -11.72
C ARG A 129 19.79 -20.16 -11.55
N PRO A 130 19.18 -20.90 -10.61
CA PRO A 130 19.18 -22.35 -10.70
C PRO A 130 18.12 -22.77 -11.72
N ARG A 131 18.53 -23.53 -12.73
CA ARG A 131 17.66 -24.22 -13.69
C ARG A 131 16.69 -25.16 -12.95
N PRO A 132 15.39 -25.25 -13.31
CA PRO A 132 14.57 -26.36 -12.89
C PRO A 132 14.96 -27.62 -13.67
N SER A 133 15.29 -28.66 -12.92
CA SER A 133 15.52 -30.03 -13.37
C SER A 133 14.25 -30.60 -14.03
N THR A 134 14.44 -31.10 -15.25
CA THR A 134 13.52 -31.96 -16.00
C THR A 134 13.26 -33.27 -15.25
N ARG A 135 12.00 -33.71 -15.16
CA ARG A 135 11.66 -35.12 -15.36
C ARG A 135 10.21 -35.28 -15.84
N PRO A 136 9.95 -36.14 -16.85
CA PRO A 136 8.65 -36.33 -17.46
C PRO A 136 7.86 -37.42 -16.73
N ASN A 137 6.54 -37.34 -16.75
CA ASN A 137 5.71 -38.53 -16.64
C ASN A 137 4.65 -38.52 -17.74
N ALA A 138 4.70 -39.57 -18.54
CA ALA A 138 3.82 -39.88 -19.64
C ALA A 138 2.77 -40.91 -19.20
N ARG A 139 1.75 -41.07 -20.07
CA ARG A 139 0.77 -42.17 -20.21
C ARG A 139 -0.53 -42.00 -19.43
N THR A 140 -1.73 -42.23 -19.98
CA THR A 140 -2.14 -42.75 -21.29
C THR A 140 -3.60 -42.37 -21.57
N SER A 141 -3.89 -42.30 -22.87
CA SER A 141 -5.12 -42.22 -23.67
C SER A 141 -6.44 -42.71 -23.09
N THR A 142 -7.51 -42.05 -23.52
CA THR A 142 -8.62 -42.73 -24.21
C THR A 142 -9.29 -41.79 -25.22
N GLU A 143 -9.43 -42.31 -26.44
CA GLU A 143 -10.13 -41.73 -27.59
C GLU A 143 -11.66 -41.83 -27.47
N ASN A 144 -12.32 -41.26 -28.49
CA ASN A 144 -13.72 -41.36 -28.95
C ASN A 144 -14.40 -39.99 -28.85
N GLY A 145 -15.01 -39.41 -29.88
CA GLY A 145 -15.35 -39.83 -31.23
C GLY A 145 -16.16 -38.67 -31.85
N GLU A 146 -16.31 -38.70 -33.16
CA GLU A 146 -16.84 -37.67 -34.05
C GLU A 146 -18.32 -37.31 -33.81
N ASP A 147 -18.76 -36.11 -34.23
CA ASP A 147 -19.80 -35.94 -35.26
C ASP A 147 -20.18 -34.46 -35.53
N GLU A 148 -20.39 -34.18 -36.82
CA GLU A 148 -20.78 -32.91 -37.43
C GLU A 148 -22.30 -32.62 -37.38
N ALA A 149 -22.63 -31.37 -37.75
CA ALA A 149 -23.75 -30.94 -38.63
C ALA A 149 -24.97 -30.19 -38.01
N ASP A 150 -25.05 -28.92 -38.44
CA ASP A 150 -26.18 -28.24 -39.12
C ASP A 150 -27.53 -27.86 -38.48
N ALA A 151 -27.95 -26.64 -38.88
CA ALA A 151 -29.28 -26.15 -39.26
C ALA A 151 -30.18 -25.34 -38.29
N ASP A 152 -30.34 -24.05 -38.65
CA ASP A 152 -31.56 -23.25 -38.87
C ASP A 152 -32.66 -22.99 -37.80
N ASN A 153 -32.74 -21.70 -37.40
CA ASN A 153 -33.89 -20.72 -37.32
C ASN A 153 -35.22 -21.11 -36.55
N PRO A 154 -36.15 -20.20 -36.11
CA PRO A 154 -36.43 -18.82 -36.57
C PRO A 154 -36.87 -17.74 -35.52
N ILE A 155 -37.13 -16.54 -36.06
CA ILE A 155 -37.68 -15.28 -35.51
C ILE A 155 -39.19 -15.45 -35.18
N ILE A 156 -39.82 -14.88 -34.13
CA ILE A 156 -40.59 -13.60 -34.09
C ILE A 156 -41.40 -13.58 -32.77
N ALA A 157 -41.43 -12.45 -32.03
CA ALA A 157 -42.66 -11.74 -31.60
C ALA A 157 -42.43 -10.72 -30.46
N GLY A 158 -42.50 -9.43 -30.82
CA GLY A 158 -43.25 -8.41 -30.08
C GLY A 158 -43.02 -8.22 -28.58
N VAL A 159 -41.83 -7.77 -28.16
CA VAL A 159 -41.65 -7.16 -26.84
C VAL A 159 -40.96 -5.81 -27.02
N SER A 160 -41.57 -4.76 -26.47
CA SER A 160 -41.08 -3.38 -26.53
C SER A 160 -39.61 -3.31 -26.12
N LEU A 161 -38.80 -2.50 -26.82
CA LEU A 161 -37.37 -2.30 -26.55
C LEU A 161 -37.06 -1.90 -25.10
N ARG A 162 -38.08 -1.48 -24.33
CA ARG A 162 -37.98 -1.15 -22.90
C ARG A 162 -38.16 -2.39 -22.01
N ASP A 163 -39.12 -3.26 -22.32
CA ASP A 163 -39.39 -4.47 -21.54
C ASP A 163 -38.30 -5.54 -21.76
N ALA A 164 -37.68 -5.59 -22.95
CA ALA A 164 -36.51 -6.44 -23.22
C ALA A 164 -35.23 -5.94 -22.52
N VAL A 165 -35.15 -4.65 -22.20
CA VAL A 165 -34.05 -4.08 -21.40
C VAL A 165 -34.27 -4.37 -19.92
N GLU A 166 -35.50 -4.27 -19.41
CA GLU A 166 -35.83 -4.63 -18.02
C GLU A 166 -35.70 -6.14 -17.76
N SER A 167 -36.10 -6.99 -18.72
CA SER A 167 -35.87 -8.44 -18.66
C SER A 167 -34.38 -8.83 -18.74
N ARG A 168 -33.54 -8.01 -19.40
CA ARG A 168 -32.07 -8.18 -19.41
C ARG A 168 -31.41 -7.72 -18.10
N ILE A 169 -32.06 -6.87 -17.31
CA ILE A 169 -31.55 -6.43 -16.01
C ILE A 169 -31.82 -7.48 -14.91
N GLN A 170 -32.80 -8.39 -15.10
CA GLN A 170 -33.15 -9.40 -14.10
C GLN A 170 -32.72 -10.84 -14.41
N THR A 171 -32.33 -11.18 -15.63
CA THR A 171 -31.75 -12.50 -15.94
C THR A 171 -30.24 -12.51 -15.73
N ASN A 172 -29.90 -12.38 -14.44
CA ASN A 172 -28.68 -12.87 -13.82
C ASN A 172 -28.34 -14.30 -14.30
N ARG A 173 -27.31 -14.41 -15.14
CA ARG A 173 -26.40 -15.55 -15.17
C ARG A 173 -24.95 -15.04 -15.10
N SER A 174 -24.45 -14.97 -13.86
CA SER A 174 -23.07 -15.25 -13.45
C SER A 174 -21.91 -14.57 -14.21
N GLY A 175 -21.42 -13.45 -13.65
CA GLY A 175 -19.98 -13.16 -13.65
C GLY A 175 -19.44 -12.15 -14.66
N GLU A 176 -20.29 -11.42 -15.37
CA GLU A 176 -19.81 -10.40 -16.31
C GLU A 176 -19.41 -9.10 -15.56
N PHE A 177 -18.20 -8.63 -15.85
CA PHE A 177 -17.64 -7.42 -15.25
C PHE A 177 -18.38 -6.18 -15.75
N VAL A 178 -18.99 -5.42 -14.83
CA VAL A 178 -19.64 -4.14 -15.12
C VAL A 178 -18.71 -3.01 -14.67
N PHE A 179 -18.26 -2.19 -15.63
CA PHE A 179 -17.43 -1.02 -15.35
C PHE A 179 -18.29 0.20 -15.06
N ASP A 180 -18.06 0.82 -13.90
CA ASP A 180 -18.63 2.11 -13.52
C ASP A 180 -17.52 3.16 -13.40
N ARG A 181 -17.58 4.17 -14.28
CA ARG A 181 -16.62 5.29 -14.32
C ARG A 181 -16.73 6.20 -13.09
N SER A 182 -17.90 6.25 -12.44
CA SER A 182 -18.14 7.06 -11.26
C SER A 182 -17.58 6.40 -9.99
N ASP A 183 -17.67 5.06 -9.90
CA ASP A 183 -17.06 4.25 -8.85
C ASP A 183 -15.91 3.36 -9.37
N LEU A 184 -14.74 3.99 -9.54
CA LEU A 184 -13.53 3.26 -9.92
C LEU A 184 -13.09 2.24 -8.86
N ILE A 185 -13.39 2.48 -7.59
CA ILE A 185 -12.97 1.58 -6.51
C ILE A 185 -13.83 0.31 -6.53
N GLY A 186 -15.15 0.45 -6.66
CA GLY A 186 -16.07 -0.67 -6.87
C GLY A 186 -15.77 -1.43 -8.16
N SER A 187 -15.43 -0.71 -9.23
CA SER A 187 -15.00 -1.31 -10.50
C SER A 187 -13.72 -2.12 -10.35
N VAL A 188 -12.65 -1.59 -9.72
CA VAL A 188 -11.44 -2.40 -9.50
C VAL A 188 -11.73 -3.59 -8.59
N LYS A 189 -12.54 -3.41 -7.53
CA LYS A 189 -12.87 -4.47 -6.57
C LYS A 189 -13.68 -5.62 -7.19
N SER A 190 -14.55 -5.34 -8.16
CA SER A 190 -15.26 -6.36 -8.93
C SER A 190 -14.41 -6.97 -10.04
N PHE A 191 -13.38 -6.24 -10.49
CA PHE A 191 -12.48 -6.67 -11.54
C PHE A 191 -11.38 -7.64 -11.07
N VAL A 192 -10.74 -7.34 -9.93
CA VAL A 192 -9.66 -8.16 -9.35
C VAL A 192 -10.18 -9.15 -8.31
N ASP A 193 -9.50 -10.28 -8.15
CA ASP A 193 -9.88 -11.28 -7.16
C ASP A 193 -9.77 -10.74 -5.72
N THR A 194 -10.58 -11.28 -4.81
CA THR A 194 -10.65 -10.83 -3.40
C THR A 194 -9.30 -10.87 -2.68
N GLY A 195 -8.48 -11.90 -2.95
CA GLY A 195 -7.14 -12.02 -2.38
C GLY A 195 -6.14 -11.01 -2.94
N GLU A 196 -6.32 -10.53 -4.17
CA GLU A 196 -5.53 -9.43 -4.72
C GLU A 196 -5.95 -8.10 -4.09
N TRP A 197 -7.26 -7.87 -3.98
CA TRP A 197 -7.79 -6.67 -3.33
C TRP A 197 -7.27 -6.55 -1.89
N GLN A 198 -7.28 -7.62 -1.11
CA GLN A 198 -6.78 -7.60 0.27
C GLN A 198 -5.28 -7.25 0.38
N ARG A 199 -4.45 -7.74 -0.55
CA ARG A 199 -2.99 -7.50 -0.52
C ARG A 199 -2.61 -6.12 -1.06
N ASN A 200 -3.34 -5.62 -2.06
CA ASN A 200 -2.93 -4.48 -2.88
C ASN A 200 -3.96 -3.33 -2.91
N ALA A 201 -4.98 -3.32 -2.05
CA ALA A 201 -6.01 -2.27 -2.02
C ALA A 201 -5.42 -0.85 -1.91
N GLY A 202 -4.35 -0.65 -1.13
CA GLY A 202 -3.71 0.66 -0.98
C GLY A 202 -3.18 1.22 -2.30
N MET A 203 -2.53 0.38 -3.11
CA MET A 203 -2.03 0.74 -4.44
C MET A 203 -3.18 1.10 -5.39
N TRP A 204 -4.25 0.31 -5.42
CA TRP A 204 -5.42 0.58 -6.26
C TRP A 204 -6.15 1.87 -5.86
N ARG A 205 -6.26 2.14 -4.56
CA ARG A 205 -6.81 3.40 -4.02
C ARG A 205 -5.97 4.61 -4.42
N LYS A 206 -4.63 4.50 -4.35
CA LYS A 206 -3.73 5.56 -4.81
C LYS A 206 -3.90 5.83 -6.31
N ARG A 207 -3.98 4.80 -7.15
CA ARG A 207 -4.23 4.95 -8.60
C ARG A 207 -5.57 5.62 -8.88
N ALA A 208 -6.64 5.21 -8.19
CA ALA A 208 -7.96 5.83 -8.36
C ALA A 208 -8.00 7.29 -7.90
N LYS A 209 -7.20 7.66 -6.89
CA LYS A 209 -7.13 9.02 -6.34
C LYS A 209 -6.28 9.96 -7.20
N PHE A 210 -5.08 9.54 -7.59
CA PHE A 210 -4.09 10.41 -8.23
C PHE A 210 -4.03 10.26 -9.75
N ASP A 211 -4.34 9.08 -10.28
CA ASP A 211 -4.22 8.76 -11.70
C ASP A 211 -5.57 8.27 -12.26
N LYS A 212 -6.65 9.01 -11.92
CA LYS A 212 -8.05 8.62 -12.19
C LYS A 212 -8.29 8.30 -13.67
N ALA A 213 -7.82 9.15 -14.57
CA ALA A 213 -8.01 9.00 -16.01
C ALA A 213 -7.30 7.76 -16.57
N ALA A 214 -6.05 7.51 -16.15
CA ALA A 214 -5.29 6.34 -16.58
C ALA A 214 -5.93 5.03 -16.12
N LEU A 215 -6.47 5.00 -14.89
CA LEU A 215 -7.15 3.84 -14.34
C LEU A 215 -8.51 3.61 -15.00
N ALA A 216 -9.28 4.66 -15.26
CA ALA A 216 -10.55 4.58 -15.98
C ALA A 216 -10.35 4.02 -17.39
N ASN A 217 -9.40 4.57 -18.16
CA ASN A 217 -9.10 4.10 -19.51
C ASN A 217 -8.67 2.63 -19.52
N ALA A 218 -7.84 2.21 -18.56
CA ALA A 218 -7.40 0.81 -18.48
C ALA A 218 -8.54 -0.18 -18.18
N LEU A 219 -9.53 0.22 -17.38
CA LEU A 219 -10.72 -0.60 -17.10
C LEU A 219 -11.70 -0.59 -18.27
N GLU A 220 -11.86 0.54 -18.96
CA GLU A 220 -12.64 0.66 -20.19
C GLU A 220 -12.09 -0.22 -21.30
N ASP A 221 -10.77 -0.29 -21.44
CA ASP A 221 -10.12 -1.17 -22.40
C ASP A 221 -10.36 -2.65 -22.13
N PHE A 222 -10.69 -3.02 -20.89
CA PHE A 222 -11.15 -4.38 -20.60
C PHE A 222 -12.63 -4.56 -20.95
N ALA A 223 -13.45 -3.58 -20.59
CA ALA A 223 -14.87 -3.57 -20.89
C ALA A 223 -15.14 -3.58 -22.41
N ALA A 224 -14.27 -2.97 -23.22
CA ALA A 224 -14.38 -2.94 -24.67
C ALA A 224 -13.97 -4.26 -25.36
N ARG A 225 -13.29 -5.19 -24.66
CA ARG A 225 -12.84 -6.47 -25.23
C ARG A 225 -13.97 -7.48 -25.36
N THR A 226 -13.87 -8.34 -26.37
CA THR A 226 -14.81 -9.46 -26.55
C THR A 226 -14.60 -10.53 -25.46
N PRO A 227 -15.61 -11.37 -25.17
CA PRO A 227 -15.47 -12.45 -24.20
C PRO A 227 -14.26 -13.38 -24.47
N ASP A 228 -13.95 -13.65 -25.73
CA ASP A 228 -12.80 -14.48 -26.14
C ASP A 228 -11.45 -13.81 -25.90
N GLU A 229 -11.39 -12.49 -25.99
CA GLU A 229 -10.18 -11.73 -25.64
C GLU A 229 -10.01 -11.62 -24.14
N ARG A 230 -11.11 -11.51 -23.39
CA ARG A 230 -11.11 -11.50 -21.93
C ARG A 230 -10.68 -12.85 -21.36
N SER A 231 -11.08 -13.97 -21.97
CA SER A 231 -10.72 -15.32 -21.51
C SER A 231 -9.22 -15.62 -21.64
N LYS A 232 -8.52 -14.96 -22.58
CA LYS A 232 -7.05 -15.03 -22.71
C LYS A 232 -6.31 -14.36 -21.55
N ILE A 233 -6.98 -13.46 -20.82
CA ILE A 233 -6.41 -12.74 -19.67
C ILE A 233 -6.59 -13.61 -18.41
N LYS A 234 -5.59 -14.45 -18.13
CA LYS A 234 -5.58 -15.34 -16.98
C LYS A 234 -5.35 -14.63 -15.64
N ASP A 235 -4.56 -13.56 -15.65
CA ASP A 235 -4.25 -12.74 -14.47
C ASP A 235 -4.75 -11.31 -14.70
N ARG A 236 -5.95 -11.04 -14.20
CA ARG A 236 -6.63 -9.75 -14.35
C ARG A 236 -5.84 -8.61 -13.68
N ALA A 237 -5.29 -8.85 -12.50
CA ALA A 237 -4.58 -7.84 -11.72
C ALA A 237 -3.28 -7.38 -12.40
N ARG A 238 -2.51 -8.34 -12.91
CA ARG A 238 -1.29 -8.07 -13.68
C ARG A 238 -1.60 -7.36 -14.99
N TRP A 239 -2.64 -7.82 -15.70
CA TRP A 239 -3.08 -7.19 -16.94
C TRP A 239 -3.46 -5.72 -16.71
N LEU A 240 -4.28 -5.45 -15.69
CA LEU A 240 -4.72 -4.09 -15.37
C LEU A 240 -3.55 -3.19 -14.96
N THR A 241 -2.58 -3.71 -14.21
CA THR A 241 -1.37 -2.96 -13.84
C THR A 241 -0.52 -2.59 -15.05
N HIS A 242 -0.36 -3.53 -15.99
CA HIS A 242 0.37 -3.27 -17.22
C HIS A 242 -0.36 -2.24 -18.10
N ARG A 243 -1.68 -2.40 -18.27
CA ARG A 243 -2.48 -1.49 -19.10
C ARG A 243 -2.56 -0.09 -18.50
N PHE A 244 -2.72 0.02 -17.18
CA PHE A 244 -2.63 1.29 -16.46
C PHE A 244 -1.31 2.03 -16.74
N GLY A 245 -0.18 1.32 -16.73
CA GLY A 245 1.12 1.91 -17.03
C GLY A 245 1.26 2.41 -18.47
N GLN A 246 0.58 1.79 -19.43
CA GLN A 246 0.49 2.27 -20.81
C GLN A 246 -0.39 3.52 -20.90
N CYS A 247 -1.60 3.47 -20.35
CA CYS A 247 -2.53 4.61 -20.34
C CYS A 247 -1.92 5.84 -19.66
N LYS A 248 -1.13 5.65 -18.59
CA LYS A 248 -0.44 6.75 -17.90
C LYS A 248 0.62 7.44 -18.78
N LYS A 249 1.24 6.72 -19.73
CA LYS A 249 2.21 7.29 -20.68
C LYS A 249 1.53 7.93 -21.90
N GLU A 250 0.32 7.47 -22.24
CA GLU A 250 -0.48 7.96 -23.36
C GLU A 250 -1.26 9.25 -23.00
N LEU A 251 -1.41 9.55 -21.71
CA LEU A 251 -2.01 10.80 -21.23
C LEU A 251 -0.99 11.95 -21.29
N PRO A 252 -1.38 13.13 -21.79
CA PRO A 252 -0.52 14.31 -21.93
C PRO A 252 -0.13 14.97 -20.60
#